data_AF-H0F141-F1
#
_entry.id   AF-H0F141-F1
#
_cell.length_a   1.000
_cell.length_b   1.000
_cell.length_c   1.000
_cell.angle_alpha   90.00
_cell.angle_beta   90.00
_cell.angle_gamma   90.00
#
_symmetry.space_group_name_H-M   'P 1'
#
loop_
_entity.id
_entity.type
_entity.pdbx_description
1 polymer ?
#
loop_
_entity_poly.entity_id
_entity_poly.type
_entity_poly.pdbx_seq_one_letter_code
_entity_poly.pdbx_strand_id
1 'polypeptide(L)'
;MFSAMPFKTPLSHADLRIIRERQPWNADVISLLWEVKRLRSVLLRAYQLSGDFKRPAGITGELYDQFMQDLHAEPCVQERDDMTASLMETPDKLRKGMAPR
;
A
#
# COMPACT_ATOMS: atom_id res chain seq x y z
N MET A 1 -20.71 22.54 -10.11
CA MET A 1 -21.36 21.28 -9.67
C MET A 1 -20.35 20.16 -9.83
N PHE A 2 -19.64 19.78 -8.77
CA PHE A 2 -18.89 18.52 -8.77
C PHE A 2 -19.91 17.41 -8.54
N SER A 3 -20.27 16.67 -9.59
CA SER A 3 -20.99 15.40 -9.43
C SER A 3 -20.20 14.57 -8.43
N ALA A 4 -20.85 14.07 -7.38
CA ALA A 4 -20.21 13.18 -6.41
C ALA A 4 -19.64 11.99 -7.18
N MET A 5 -18.32 11.98 -7.40
CA MET A 5 -17.66 10.82 -7.95
C MET A 5 -17.63 9.82 -6.80
N PRO A 6 -18.39 8.70 -6.89
CA PRO A 6 -18.31 7.68 -5.86
C PRO A 6 -16.86 7.21 -5.75
N PHE A 7 -16.45 6.85 -4.54
CA PHE A 7 -15.12 6.29 -4.33
C PHE A 7 -14.98 5.05 -5.21
N LYS A 8 -14.05 5.13 -6.16
CA LYS A 8 -13.66 3.99 -6.99
C LYS A 8 -12.70 3.12 -6.19
N THR A 9 -12.60 1.84 -6.56
CA THR A 9 -11.57 0.95 -6.03
C THR A 9 -10.20 1.63 -6.14
N PRO A 10 -9.40 1.65 -5.05
CA PRO A 10 -8.08 2.24 -5.10
C PRO A 10 -7.23 1.55 -6.17
N LEU A 11 -6.51 2.34 -6.96
CA LEU A 11 -5.60 1.81 -7.99
C LEU A 11 -4.45 1.06 -7.33
N SER A 12 -3.90 0.04 -7.99
CA SER A 12 -2.61 -0.59 -7.59
C SER A 12 -1.42 0.27 -8.04
N HIS A 13 -0.21 -0.04 -7.58
CA HIS A 13 1.02 0.56 -8.11
C HIS A 13 1.20 0.27 -9.61
N ALA A 14 0.83 -0.93 -10.05
CA ALA A 14 0.90 -1.32 -11.46
C ALA A 14 -0.03 -0.46 -12.33
N ASP A 15 -1.26 -0.20 -11.86
CA ASP A 15 -2.21 0.66 -12.57
C ASP A 15 -1.71 2.10 -12.67
N LEU A 16 -1.16 2.65 -11.59
CA LEU A 16 -0.57 4.00 -11.59
C LEU A 16 0.62 4.10 -12.56
N ARG A 17 1.43 3.03 -12.65
CA ARG A 17 2.54 2.96 -13.60
C ARG A 17 2.02 2.95 -15.05
N ILE A 18 0.99 2.17 -15.35
CA ILE A 18 0.36 2.13 -16.67
C ILE A 18 -0.18 3.53 -17.04
N ILE A 19 -0.80 4.25 -16.11
CA ILE A 19 -1.28 5.62 -16.34
C ILE A 19 -0.12 6.55 -16.69
N ARG A 20 0.99 6.48 -15.95
CA ARG A 20 2.21 7.27 -16.23
C ARG A 20 2.77 6.96 -17.61
N GLU A 21 2.86 5.69 -17.98
CA GLU A 21 3.44 5.25 -19.25
C GLU A 21 2.58 5.64 -20.47
N ARG A 22 1.25 5.70 -20.31
CA ARG A 22 0.33 6.19 -21.36
C ARG A 22 0.46 7.69 -21.62
N GLN A 23 0.82 8.46 -20.59
CA GLN A 23 0.84 9.94 -20.65
C GLN A 23 2.12 10.51 -20.01
N PRO A 24 3.32 10.16 -20.48
CA PRO A 24 4.56 10.50 -19.79
C PRO A 24 4.91 12.00 -19.87
N TRP A 25 4.27 12.75 -20.77
CA TRP A 25 4.49 14.18 -20.99
C TRP A 25 3.42 15.07 -20.33
N ASN A 26 2.33 14.49 -19.80
CA ASN A 26 1.23 15.27 -19.25
C ASN A 26 1.55 15.72 -17.82
N ALA A 27 1.82 17.02 -17.64
CA ALA A 27 2.20 17.61 -16.36
C ALA A 27 1.12 17.48 -15.28
N ASP A 28 -0.17 17.53 -15.64
CA ASP A 28 -1.27 17.37 -14.69
C ASP A 28 -1.36 15.93 -14.19
N VAL A 29 -1.19 14.95 -15.09
CA VAL A 29 -1.13 13.53 -14.71
C VAL A 29 0.04 13.27 -13.77
N ILE A 30 1.22 13.82 -14.08
CA ILE A 30 2.39 13.70 -13.21
C ILE A 30 2.10 14.30 -11.82
N SER A 31 1.52 15.50 -11.77
CA SER A 31 1.19 16.19 -10.51
C SER A 31 0.19 15.41 -9.67
N LEU A 32 -0.86 14.86 -10.29
CA LEU A 32 -1.83 14.02 -9.60
C LEU A 32 -1.23 12.70 -9.08
N LEU A 33 -0.37 12.05 -9.88
CA LEU A 33 0.34 10.83 -9.44
C LEU A 33 1.27 11.11 -8.25
N TRP A 34 1.86 12.31 -8.17
CA TRP A 34 2.62 12.75 -7.00
C TRP A 34 1.76 12.90 -5.75
N GLU A 35 0.58 13.52 -5.86
CA GLU A 35 -0.34 13.60 -4.72
C GLU A 35 -0.82 12.22 -4.27
N VAL A 36 -1.12 11.30 -5.21
CA VAL A 36 -1.46 9.92 -4.87
C VAL A 36 -0.32 9.24 -4.12
N LYS A 37 0.93 9.39 -4.59
CA LYS A 37 2.11 8.86 -3.91
C LYS A 37 2.27 9.45 -2.51
N ARG A 38 2.05 10.76 -2.35
CA ARG A 38 2.09 11.45 -1.06
C ARG A 38 1.03 10.89 -0.11
N LEU A 39 -0.23 10.72 -0.55
CA LEU A 39 -1.30 10.16 0.27
C LEU A 39 -1.02 8.71 0.68
N ARG A 40 -0.54 7.87 -0.24
CA ARG A 40 -0.10 6.50 0.07
C ARG A 40 1.00 6.49 1.13
N SER A 41 1.96 7.43 1.08
CA SER A 41 3.00 7.53 2.11
C SER A 41 2.46 7.82 3.51
N VAL A 42 1.35 8.57 3.61
CA VAL A 42 0.69 8.87 4.89
C VAL A 42 -0.03 7.64 5.43
N LEU A 43 -0.75 6.92 4.58
CA LEU A 43 -1.42 5.66 4.95
C LEU A 43 -0.41 4.61 5.41
N LEU A 44 0.68 4.43 4.67
CA LEU A 44 1.75 3.52 5.05
C LEU A 44 2.36 3.85 6.41
N ARG A 45 2.52 5.15 6.73
CA ARG A 45 3.00 5.58 8.05
C ARG A 45 1.96 5.28 9.14
N ALA A 46 0.68 5.52 8.87
CA ALA A 46 -0.39 5.15 9.79
C ALA A 46 -0.39 3.65 10.08
N TYR A 47 -0.18 2.81 9.05
CA TYR A 47 -0.07 1.36 9.20
C TYR A 47 1.17 0.93 9.97
N GLN A 48 2.30 1.59 9.77
CA GLN A 48 3.51 1.30 10.55
C GLN A 48 3.29 1.60 12.04
N LEU A 49 2.65 2.73 12.34
CA LEU A 49 2.40 3.14 13.72
C LEU A 49 1.28 2.34 14.40
N SER A 50 0.32 1.80 13.64
CA SER A 50 -0.81 1.06 14.20
C SER A 50 -0.40 -0.21 14.94
N GLY A 51 0.76 -0.80 14.61
CA GLY A 51 1.34 -1.93 15.36
C GLY A 51 1.69 -1.60 16.81
N ASP A 52 1.99 -0.32 17.11
CA ASP A 52 2.36 0.14 18.45
C ASP A 52 1.17 0.73 19.22
N PHE A 53 0.07 1.07 18.54
CA PHE A 53 -1.09 1.68 19.15
C PHE A 53 -2.09 0.65 19.68
N LYS A 54 -2.56 0.87 20.92
CA LYS A 54 -3.65 0.09 21.50
C LYS A 54 -4.99 0.58 20.95
N ARG A 55 -5.91 -0.36 20.71
CA ARG A 55 -7.30 -0.06 20.39
C ARG A 55 -7.92 0.89 21.45
N PRO A 56 -8.49 2.04 21.05
CA PRO A 56 -9.18 2.95 21.96
C PRO A 56 -10.40 2.29 22.65
N ALA A 57 -10.69 2.68 23.88
CA ALA A 57 -11.88 2.24 24.61
C ALA A 57 -13.10 3.12 24.28
N GLY A 58 -14.31 2.56 24.45
CA GLY A 58 -15.57 3.28 24.28
C GLY A 58 -16.02 3.41 22.82
N ILE A 59 -16.83 4.43 22.54
CA ILE A 59 -17.54 4.62 21.26
C ILE A 59 -16.62 4.80 20.04
N THR A 60 -15.36 5.19 20.25
CA THR A 60 -14.37 5.34 19.18
C THR A 60 -13.70 4.03 18.79
N GLY A 61 -13.92 2.95 19.55
CA GLY A 61 -13.33 1.64 19.27
C GLY A 61 -13.82 1.05 17.94
N GLU A 62 -15.10 1.20 17.62
CA GLU A 62 -15.67 0.71 16.34
C GLU A 62 -15.11 1.51 15.15
N LEU A 63 -14.94 2.83 15.30
CA LEU A 63 -14.32 3.66 14.27
C LEU A 63 -12.86 3.28 14.05
N TYR A 64 -12.13 2.95 15.12
CA TYR A 64 -10.76 2.45 15.01
C TYR A 64 -10.72 1.10 14.30
N ASP A 65 -11.62 0.17 14.64
CA ASP A 65 -11.67 -1.15 14.00
C ASP A 65 -11.97 -1.03 12.50
N GLN A 66 -12.94 -0.19 12.12
CA GLN A 66 -13.24 0.07 10.72
C GLN A 66 -12.05 0.74 10.00
N PHE A 67 -11.44 1.75 10.61
CA PHE A 67 -10.25 2.40 10.05
C PHE A 67 -9.12 1.40 9.82
N MET A 68 -8.88 0.51 10.78
CA MET A 68 -7.86 -0.54 10.64
C MET A 68 -8.22 -1.52 9.52
N GLN A 69 -9.48 -1.96 9.43
CA GLN A 69 -9.93 -2.82 8.32
C GLN A 69 -9.71 -2.16 6.96
N ASP A 70 -10.12 -0.90 6.81
CA ASP A 70 -9.95 -0.12 5.59
C ASP A 70 -8.45 0.04 5.26
N LEU A 71 -7.63 0.36 6.27
CA LEU A 71 -6.19 0.52 6.12
C LEU A 71 -5.48 -0.77 5.69
N HIS A 72 -5.89 -1.94 6.21
CA HIS A 72 -5.37 -3.25 5.78
C HIS A 72 -5.84 -3.62 4.37
N ALA A 73 -6.98 -3.10 3.92
CA ALA A 73 -7.52 -3.34 2.58
C ALA A 73 -6.89 -2.44 1.50
N GLU A 74 -6.11 -1.42 1.88
CA GLU A 74 -5.46 -0.52 0.94
C GLU A 74 -4.38 -1.23 0.10
N PRO A 75 -4.38 -1.09 -1.24
CA PRO A 75 -3.39 -1.76 -2.10
C PRO A 75 -1.95 -1.43 -1.74
N CYS A 76 -1.67 -0.19 -1.33
CA CYS A 76 -0.31 0.21 -0.97
C CYS A 76 0.23 -0.49 0.28
N VAL A 77 -0.66 -0.91 1.18
CA VAL A 77 -0.32 -1.68 2.38
C VAL A 77 -0.07 -3.14 2.02
N GLN A 78 -0.97 -3.74 1.23
CA GLN A 78 -0.83 -5.11 0.74
C GLN A 78 0.46 -5.28 -0.08
N GLU A 79 0.72 -4.39 -1.04
CA GLU A 79 1.93 -4.38 -1.87
C GLU A 79 3.21 -4.31 -1.02
N ARG A 80 3.18 -3.56 0.08
CA ARG A 80 4.31 -3.45 1.01
C ARG A 80 4.51 -4.74 1.80
N ASP A 81 3.43 -5.35 2.27
CA ASP A 81 3.48 -6.62 3.01
C ASP A 81 3.98 -7.75 2.10
N ASP A 82 3.51 -7.81 0.86
CA ASP A 82 4.00 -8.73 -0.17
C ASP A 82 5.49 -8.53 -0.45
N MET A 83 5.93 -7.27 -0.61
CA MET A 83 7.35 -6.96 -0.80
C MET A 83 8.19 -7.35 0.42
N THR A 84 7.67 -7.14 1.63
CA THR A 84 8.36 -7.50 2.87
C THR A 84 8.47 -9.02 3.00
N ALA A 85 7.39 -9.75 2.74
CA ALA A 85 7.38 -11.21 2.72
C ALA A 85 8.37 -11.75 1.69
N SER A 86 8.35 -11.24 0.45
CA SER A 86 9.28 -11.65 -0.62
C SER A 86 10.75 -11.39 -0.27
N LEU A 87 11.05 -10.34 0.50
CA LEU A 87 12.42 -10.04 0.95
C LEU A 87 12.87 -10.93 2.12
N MET A 88 11.93 -11.31 2.99
CA MET A 88 12.19 -12.21 4.12
C MET A 88 12.30 -13.69 3.70
N GLU A 89 11.70 -14.06 2.57
CA GLU A 89 11.91 -15.34 1.90
C GLU A 89 13.31 -15.42 1.26
N THR A 90 14.36 -15.51 2.08
CA THR A 90 15.71 -15.90 1.62
C THR A 90 15.77 -17.38 1.18
N PRO A 91 16.66 -17.76 0.23
CA PRO A 91 16.43 -18.86 -0.69
C PRO A 91 16.70 -20.24 -0.06
N ASP A 92 15.66 -20.92 0.40
CA ASP A 92 15.72 -22.34 0.81
C ASP A 92 15.92 -23.32 -0.38
N LYS A 93 16.37 -22.81 -1.55
CA LYS A 93 16.65 -23.60 -2.76
C LYS A 93 18.11 -23.58 -3.21
N LEU A 94 19.05 -23.27 -2.31
CA LEU A 94 20.47 -23.53 -2.56
C LEU A 94 21.05 -24.48 -1.51
N ARG A 95 20.87 -25.80 -1.74
CA ARG A 95 21.92 -26.83 -1.62
C ARG A 95 21.35 -28.24 -1.87
N LYS A 96 21.56 -28.76 -3.07
CA LYS A 96 21.87 -30.19 -3.26
C LYS A 96 23.00 -30.25 -4.30
N GLY A 97 24.24 -30.16 -3.83
CA GLY A 97 25.42 -30.20 -4.71
C GLY A 97 26.74 -29.62 -4.15
N MET A 98 26.75 -28.92 -3.01
CA MET A 98 27.99 -28.42 -2.39
C MET A 98 28.34 -29.15 -1.10
N ALA A 99 28.61 -30.45 -1.19
CA ALA A 99 29.40 -31.15 -0.18
C ALA A 99 30.87 -31.17 -0.67
N PRO A 100 31.87 -30.83 0.15
CA PRO A 100 33.26 -30.98 -0.22
C PRO A 100 33.57 -32.47 -0.41
N ARG A 101 34.40 -32.77 -1.42
CA ARG A 101 34.85 -34.13 -1.74
C ARG A 101 35.63 -34.76 -0.61
#